data_AF-A0A7Y4SZ09-F1
#
_entry.id   AF-A0A7Y4SZ09-F1
#
_cell.length_a   1.000
_cell.length_b   1.000
_cell.length_c   1.000
_cell.angle_alpha   90.00
_cell.angle_beta   90.00
_cell.angle_gamma   90.00
#
_symmetry.space_group_name_H-M   'P 1'
#
loop_
_entity.id
_entity.type
_entity.pdbx_description
1 polymer ?
#
loop_
_entity_poly.entity_id
_entity_poly.type
_entity_poly.pdbx_seq_one_letter_code
_entity_poly.pdbx_strand_id
1 'polypeptide(L)'
;MHRLKIGLLLLGICRLPAWQQPSPAEAPPIQTADEALERLPPIGREGTFDKQRMAWNFDPAVSWLKDHLARGGTLSDEQWRRALLRSGSFRVRERWPIDRPFAVSVEIPAWLPLSEIRLSTGDSGDFEGRAGSTSPLMCGNCAASARMRWRYQELQVLPLGSQTVSFQVVVERGSDTGPSRLRRDTPPPEGPPAGVLWKGTLDFQIQGVATFEEALPAAHDEVLNATVRRAIGVAIVNDRRLWVDGDVDRVPELATTGLSLEIELREGTTVRETESLVVIDRPGAFSQSVGWDLPADLTDPSNWSVHVRGRAAEALHAWNAQRYWDGELVIPLADVPRH
;
A
#
# COMPACT_ATOMS: atom_id res chain seq x y z
N MET A 1 26.49 -28.48 18.91
CA MET A 1 26.24 -27.36 17.98
C MET A 1 25.43 -27.87 16.78
N HIS A 2 24.09 -27.83 16.88
CA HIS A 2 23.21 -28.16 15.77
C HIS A 2 22.91 -26.88 14.97
N ARG A 3 23.30 -26.88 13.69
CA ARG A 3 22.94 -25.82 12.76
C ARG A 3 21.47 -25.99 12.39
N LEU A 4 20.61 -25.10 12.92
CA LEU A 4 19.24 -24.94 12.45
C LEU A 4 19.31 -24.50 10.97
N LYS A 5 19.00 -25.41 10.04
CA LYS A 5 18.73 -25.07 8.65
C LYS A 5 17.31 -24.52 8.60
N ILE A 6 17.17 -23.20 8.57
CA ILE A 6 15.93 -22.54 8.18
C ILE A 6 15.77 -22.80 6.68
N GLY A 7 15.04 -23.86 6.34
CA GLY A 7 14.58 -24.09 4.99
C GLY A 7 13.51 -23.06 4.68
N LEU A 8 13.85 -22.08 3.84
CA LEU A 8 12.86 -21.20 3.23
C LEU A 8 11.97 -22.08 2.35
N LEU A 9 10.78 -22.46 2.85
CA LEU A 9 9.79 -23.18 2.05
C LEU A 9 9.32 -22.24 0.95
N LEU A 10 9.89 -22.40 -0.24
CA LEU A 10 9.34 -21.89 -1.49
C LEU A 10 8.05 -22.67 -1.73
N LEU A 11 6.93 -22.17 -1.22
CA LEU A 11 5.60 -22.63 -1.60
C LEU A 11 5.55 -22.65 -3.13
N GLY A 12 5.23 -23.82 -3.69
CA GLY A 12 5.06 -24.02 -5.11
C GLY A 12 3.89 -23.19 -5.60
N ILE A 13 4.14 -21.93 -5.93
CA ILE A 13 3.21 -21.05 -6.64
C ILE A 13 2.82 -21.81 -7.91
N CYS A 14 1.57 -22.26 -8.00
CA CYS A 14 0.97 -22.73 -9.24
C CYS A 14 1.29 -21.68 -10.31
N ARG A 15 2.22 -22.02 -11.21
CA ARG A 15 2.58 -21.19 -12.36
C ARG A 15 1.38 -21.19 -13.31
N LEU A 16 0.42 -20.30 -13.07
CA LEU A 16 -0.50 -19.90 -14.11
C LEU A 16 0.33 -19.34 -15.29
N PRO A 17 -0.12 -19.53 -16.53
CA PRO A 17 0.56 -18.96 -17.70
C PRO A 17 0.75 -17.46 -17.43
N ALA A 18 2.01 -17.02 -17.49
CA ALA A 18 2.33 -15.61 -17.38
C ALA A 18 1.47 -14.90 -18.43
N TRP A 19 0.58 -14.03 -17.98
CA TRP A 19 -0.07 -13.08 -18.87
C TRP A 19 1.07 -12.30 -19.52
N GLN A 20 1.42 -12.66 -20.76
CA GLN A 20 2.33 -11.87 -21.56
C GLN A 20 1.59 -10.57 -21.80
N GLN A 21 1.87 -9.56 -20.95
CA GLN A 21 1.49 -8.21 -21.28
C GLN A 21 2.10 -7.95 -22.67
N PRO A 22 1.29 -7.54 -23.66
CA PRO A 22 1.81 -7.24 -24.98
C PRO A 22 2.95 -6.27 -24.79
N SER A 23 4.11 -6.56 -25.40
CA SER A 23 5.28 -5.71 -25.32
C SER A 23 4.83 -4.31 -25.74
N PRO A 24 4.76 -3.34 -24.80
CA PRO A 24 4.20 -2.04 -25.12
C PRO A 24 5.05 -1.47 -26.24
N ALA A 25 4.40 -0.95 -27.29
CA ALA A 25 5.10 -0.19 -28.32
C ALA A 25 6.02 0.82 -27.62
N GLU A 26 7.27 0.92 -28.04
CA GLU A 26 8.24 1.82 -27.42
C GLU A 26 7.66 3.24 -27.41
N ALA A 27 7.29 3.71 -26.22
CA ALA A 27 6.78 5.05 -26.06
C ALA A 27 7.89 6.04 -26.45
N PRO A 28 7.54 7.20 -27.04
CA PRO A 28 8.55 8.19 -27.42
C PRO A 28 9.41 8.60 -26.21
N PRO A 29 10.70 8.94 -26.44
CA PRO A 29 11.58 9.37 -25.37
C PRO A 29 11.03 10.63 -24.71
N ILE A 30 11.09 10.69 -23.39
CA ILE A 30 10.67 11.83 -22.60
C ILE A 30 11.72 12.94 -22.74
N GLN A 31 11.27 14.16 -23.07
CA GLN A 31 12.16 15.29 -23.32
C GLN A 31 12.04 16.39 -22.26
N THR A 32 10.89 16.48 -21.58
CA THR A 32 10.60 17.55 -20.62
C THR A 32 10.12 17.01 -19.28
N ALA A 33 10.21 17.85 -18.24
CA ALA A 33 9.67 17.52 -16.93
C ALA A 33 8.15 17.34 -16.99
N ASP A 34 7.42 18.18 -17.74
CA ASP A 34 5.96 18.06 -17.86
C ASP A 34 5.55 16.74 -18.52
N GLU A 35 6.25 16.30 -19.56
CA GLU A 35 6.01 14.98 -20.17
C GLU A 35 6.28 13.83 -19.19
N ALA A 36 7.35 13.93 -18.39
CA ALA A 36 7.66 12.94 -17.37
C ALA A 36 6.55 12.91 -16.30
N LEU A 37 6.12 14.08 -15.82
CA LEU A 37 5.03 14.20 -14.87
C LEU A 37 3.73 13.64 -15.44
N GLU A 38 3.38 13.92 -16.70
CA GLU A 38 2.19 13.34 -17.35
C GLU A 38 2.26 11.81 -17.51
N ARG A 39 3.43 11.22 -17.37
CA ARG A 39 3.62 9.77 -17.48
C ARG A 39 3.99 9.11 -16.16
N LEU A 40 4.05 9.86 -15.06
CA LEU A 40 4.37 9.32 -13.76
C LEU A 40 3.34 8.26 -13.35
N PRO A 41 3.77 7.02 -13.09
CA PRO A 41 2.88 6.03 -12.50
C PRO A 41 2.61 6.38 -11.03
N PRO A 42 1.50 5.88 -10.46
CA PRO A 42 1.32 5.93 -9.01
C PRO A 42 2.44 5.13 -8.32
N ILE A 43 2.77 5.49 -7.08
CA ILE A 43 3.75 4.79 -6.23
C ILE A 43 3.49 3.28 -6.26
N GLY A 44 4.49 2.44 -6.11
CA GLY A 44 4.32 0.97 -6.13
C GLY A 44 4.04 0.35 -7.50
N ARG A 45 3.68 1.15 -8.51
CA ARG A 45 3.74 0.78 -9.95
C ARG A 45 4.90 1.45 -10.68
N GLU A 46 5.85 2.00 -9.92
CA GLU A 46 7.00 2.76 -10.42
C GLU A 46 8.06 1.89 -11.07
N GLY A 47 7.97 0.57 -10.94
CA GLY A 47 8.90 -0.37 -11.55
C GLY A 47 8.56 -1.82 -11.26
N THR A 48 9.32 -2.71 -11.87
CA THR A 48 9.24 -4.16 -11.66
C THR A 48 10.61 -4.71 -11.28
N PHE A 49 10.66 -5.70 -10.39
CA PHE A 49 11.93 -6.34 -10.03
C PHE A 49 12.28 -7.43 -11.04
N ASP A 50 13.34 -7.23 -11.81
CA ASP A 50 13.92 -8.23 -12.71
C ASP A 50 14.75 -9.23 -11.89
N LYS A 51 14.19 -10.43 -11.70
CA LYS A 51 14.83 -11.52 -10.95
C LYS A 51 16.11 -12.05 -11.60
N GLN A 52 16.25 -11.96 -12.93
CA GLN A 52 17.44 -12.43 -13.62
C GLN A 52 18.59 -11.45 -13.43
N ARG A 53 18.31 -10.15 -13.50
CA ARG A 53 19.30 -9.08 -13.29
C ARG A 53 19.50 -8.75 -11.82
N MET A 54 18.65 -9.26 -10.94
CA MET A 54 18.59 -8.90 -9.52
C MET A 54 18.52 -7.37 -9.32
N ALA A 55 17.73 -6.69 -10.18
CA ALA A 55 17.66 -5.24 -10.25
C ALA A 55 16.23 -4.76 -10.50
N TRP A 56 15.92 -3.54 -10.04
CA TRP A 56 14.67 -2.88 -10.38
C TRP A 56 14.73 -2.28 -11.78
N ASN A 57 13.72 -2.56 -12.60
CA ASN A 57 13.45 -1.90 -13.87
C ASN A 57 12.35 -0.86 -13.63
N PHE A 58 12.73 0.40 -13.53
CA PHE A 58 11.80 1.50 -13.27
C PHE A 58 11.07 1.95 -14.54
N ASP A 59 9.89 2.53 -14.35
CA ASP A 59 9.19 3.23 -15.42
C ASP A 59 10.07 4.35 -16.02
N PRO A 60 10.03 4.58 -17.35
CA PRO A 60 10.83 5.62 -18.00
C PRO A 60 10.63 7.02 -17.39
N ALA A 61 9.43 7.38 -16.97
CA ALA A 61 9.16 8.68 -16.35
C ALA A 61 9.81 8.82 -14.97
N VAL A 62 9.78 7.76 -14.17
CA VAL A 62 10.45 7.70 -12.86
C VAL A 62 11.96 7.84 -13.04
N SER A 63 12.53 7.11 -13.99
CA SER A 63 13.97 7.16 -14.30
C SER A 63 14.38 8.55 -14.79
N TRP A 64 13.62 9.12 -15.73
CA TRP A 64 13.89 10.45 -16.28
C TRP A 64 13.88 11.54 -15.19
N LEU A 65 12.87 11.55 -14.31
CA LEU A 65 12.79 12.54 -13.23
C LEU A 65 13.92 12.41 -12.23
N LYS A 66 14.29 11.17 -11.88
CA LYS A 66 15.45 10.91 -11.02
C LYS A 66 16.73 11.48 -11.64
N ASP A 67 16.96 11.24 -12.92
CA ASP A 67 18.14 11.72 -13.64
C ASP A 67 18.14 13.25 -13.84
N HIS A 68 16.97 13.84 -14.10
CA HIS A 68 16.79 15.29 -14.19
C HIS A 68 17.19 15.97 -12.89
N LEU A 69 16.64 15.52 -11.76
CA LEU A 69 16.94 16.08 -10.44
C LEU A 69 18.40 15.80 -10.02
N ALA A 70 18.93 14.62 -10.32
CA ALA A 70 20.33 14.28 -10.04
C ALA A 70 21.33 15.19 -10.76
N ARG A 71 20.99 15.67 -11.95
CA ARG A 71 21.79 16.61 -12.74
C ARG A 71 21.56 18.08 -12.36
N GLY A 72 20.85 18.34 -11.25
CA GLY A 72 20.55 19.70 -10.79
C GLY A 72 19.36 20.36 -11.50
N GLY A 73 18.60 19.59 -12.27
CA GLY A 73 17.30 20.04 -12.78
C GLY A 73 16.36 20.39 -11.63
N THR A 74 15.53 21.41 -11.84
CA THR A 74 14.52 21.86 -10.86
C THR A 74 13.13 21.57 -11.39
N LEU A 75 12.16 21.50 -10.47
CA LEU A 75 10.74 21.56 -10.78
C LEU A 75 10.18 22.88 -10.26
N SER A 76 9.26 23.49 -11.01
CA SER A 76 8.47 24.63 -10.50
C SER A 76 7.55 24.19 -9.37
N ASP A 77 6.99 25.13 -8.61
CA ASP A 77 6.01 24.83 -7.56
C ASP A 77 4.84 24.01 -8.09
N GLU A 78 4.30 24.38 -9.25
CA GLU A 78 3.18 23.67 -9.87
C GLU A 78 3.57 22.24 -10.29
N GLN A 79 4.80 22.07 -10.79
CA GLN A 79 5.32 20.75 -11.12
C GLN A 79 5.50 19.87 -9.88
N TRP A 80 5.98 20.42 -8.76
CA TRP A 80 6.07 19.70 -7.48
C TRP A 80 4.69 19.26 -6.98
N ARG A 81 3.71 20.18 -6.97
CA ARG A 81 2.33 19.85 -6.56
C ARG A 81 1.77 18.72 -7.42
N ARG A 82 1.89 18.84 -8.74
CA ARG A 82 1.43 17.80 -9.69
C ARG A 82 2.16 16.47 -9.48
N ALA A 83 3.47 16.48 -9.28
CA ALA A 83 4.27 15.28 -9.05
C ALA A 83 3.80 14.52 -7.81
N LEU A 84 3.61 15.22 -6.68
CA LEU A 84 3.19 14.63 -5.41
C LEU A 84 1.79 14.04 -5.49
N LEU A 85 0.84 14.75 -6.11
CA LEU A 85 -0.55 14.31 -6.25
C LEU A 85 -0.68 13.15 -7.25
N ARG A 86 -0.06 13.26 -8.43
CA ARG A 86 -0.22 12.25 -9.49
C ARG A 86 0.45 10.93 -9.17
N SER A 87 1.64 10.97 -8.57
CA SER A 87 2.27 9.74 -8.05
C SER A 87 1.50 9.15 -6.86
N GLY A 88 0.59 9.91 -6.25
CA GLY A 88 -0.07 9.53 -5.01
C GLY A 88 0.90 9.49 -3.83
N SER A 89 1.98 10.29 -3.87
CA SER A 89 2.87 10.57 -2.73
C SER A 89 2.13 11.29 -1.61
N PHE A 90 1.05 12.00 -1.95
CA PHE A 90 0.14 12.61 -1.02
C PHE A 90 -1.29 12.27 -1.44
N ARG A 91 -2.10 11.73 -0.53
CA ARG A 91 -3.52 11.44 -0.78
C ARG A 91 -4.38 11.94 0.36
N VAL A 92 -5.52 12.49 -0.03
CA VAL A 92 -6.64 12.86 0.84
C VAL A 92 -7.92 12.33 0.23
N ARG A 93 -8.95 12.18 1.06
CA ARG A 93 -10.32 11.93 0.60
C ARG A 93 -11.09 13.25 0.64
N GLU A 94 -11.91 13.45 -0.38
CA GLU A 94 -12.81 14.61 -0.47
C GLU A 94 -13.94 14.53 0.57
N ARG A 95 -14.28 13.33 1.06
CA ARG A 95 -15.32 13.11 2.07
C ARG A 95 -14.73 12.34 3.24
N TRP A 96 -15.01 12.79 4.46
CA TRP A 96 -14.47 12.19 5.68
C TRP A 96 -15.51 12.12 6.80
N PRO A 97 -15.68 10.98 7.49
CA PRO A 97 -16.69 10.86 8.54
C PRO A 97 -16.25 11.61 9.79
N ILE A 98 -17.14 12.43 10.36
CA ILE A 98 -16.82 13.33 11.49
C ILE A 98 -16.59 12.60 12.82
N ASP A 99 -16.97 11.33 12.93
CA ASP A 99 -16.76 10.50 14.12
C ASP A 99 -15.36 9.85 14.15
N ARG A 100 -14.50 10.17 13.17
CA ARG A 100 -13.12 9.67 13.08
C ARG A 100 -12.12 10.81 12.89
N PRO A 101 -10.88 10.67 13.40
CA PRO A 101 -9.79 11.57 13.05
C PRO A 101 -9.60 11.58 11.53
N PHE A 102 -9.55 12.76 10.93
CA PHE A 102 -9.14 12.94 9.54
C PHE A 102 -7.70 12.53 9.37
N ALA A 103 -7.46 11.69 8.37
CA ALA A 103 -6.14 11.17 8.07
C ALA A 103 -5.69 11.58 6.67
N VAL A 104 -4.39 11.43 6.43
CA VAL A 104 -3.74 11.55 5.13
C VAL A 104 -2.91 10.30 4.84
N SER A 105 -2.67 10.02 3.56
CA SER A 105 -1.57 9.13 3.15
C SER A 105 -0.41 9.95 2.63
N VAL A 106 0.78 9.65 3.11
CA VAL A 106 2.02 10.19 2.54
C VAL A 106 2.94 9.03 2.22
N GLU A 107 3.51 8.99 1.03
CA GLU A 107 4.47 7.96 0.63
C GLU A 107 5.63 8.60 -0.12
N ILE A 108 6.83 8.01 -0.01
CA ILE A 108 7.98 8.45 -0.80
C ILE A 108 7.98 7.73 -2.15
N PRO A 109 7.98 8.48 -3.25
CA PRO A 109 8.09 7.89 -4.57
C PRO A 109 9.53 7.49 -4.88
N ALA A 110 9.71 6.50 -5.76
CA ALA A 110 11.00 5.95 -6.16
C ALA A 110 11.91 7.00 -6.83
N TRP A 111 11.35 8.04 -7.46
CA TRP A 111 12.12 9.14 -8.04
C TRP A 111 12.70 10.13 -7.00
N LEU A 112 12.34 10.00 -5.72
CA LEU A 112 12.90 10.74 -4.57
C LEU A 112 13.62 9.82 -3.56
N PRO A 113 14.73 9.16 -3.93
CA PRO A 113 15.44 8.30 -2.99
C PRO A 113 16.06 9.12 -1.84
N LEU A 114 16.14 8.54 -0.64
CA LEU A 114 16.69 9.18 0.57
C LEU A 114 16.02 10.51 0.97
N SER A 115 14.75 10.67 0.60
CA SER A 115 13.98 11.86 0.93
C SER A 115 13.00 11.61 2.07
N GLU A 116 12.61 12.70 2.71
CA GLU A 116 11.49 12.79 3.64
C GLU A 116 10.52 13.86 3.13
N ILE A 117 9.23 13.54 3.19
CA ILE A 117 8.14 14.49 2.97
C ILE A 117 7.54 14.77 4.34
N ARG A 118 7.50 16.03 4.75
CA ARG A 118 6.88 16.50 5.99
C ARG A 118 5.70 17.39 5.64
N LEU A 119 4.62 17.24 6.41
CA LEU A 119 3.39 18.00 6.28
C LEU A 119 3.10 18.69 7.60
N SER A 120 2.61 19.92 7.57
CA SER A 120 1.97 20.52 8.73
C SER A 120 0.69 21.26 8.39
N THR A 121 -0.28 21.24 9.30
CA THR A 121 -1.48 22.08 9.21
C THR A 121 -1.27 23.33 10.07
N GLY A 122 -1.53 24.51 9.50
CA GLY A 122 -1.37 25.80 10.17
C GLY A 122 0.08 26.24 10.42
N ASP A 123 0.22 27.44 10.99
CA ASP A 123 1.53 28.07 11.27
C ASP A 123 2.21 27.53 12.52
N SER A 124 1.45 26.89 13.42
CA SER A 124 1.95 26.35 14.68
C SER A 124 2.72 25.04 14.54
N GLY A 125 2.52 24.32 13.42
CA GLY A 125 3.16 23.01 13.21
C GLY A 125 2.61 21.90 14.11
N ASP A 126 1.44 22.09 14.73
CA ASP A 126 0.92 21.20 15.78
C ASP A 126 0.61 19.78 15.29
N PHE A 127 0.37 19.61 13.98
CA PHE A 127 0.15 18.30 13.36
C PHE A 127 1.21 18.03 12.31
N GLU A 128 1.97 16.95 12.48
CA GLU A 128 3.00 16.56 11.54
C GLU A 128 2.70 15.20 10.89
N GLY A 129 2.37 15.23 9.60
CA GLY A 129 2.41 14.04 8.76
C GLY A 129 3.82 13.88 8.18
N ARG A 130 4.32 12.65 8.08
CA ARG A 130 5.62 12.38 7.46
C ARG A 130 5.68 11.07 6.68
N ALA A 131 6.48 11.05 5.64
CA ALA A 131 6.89 9.83 4.97
C ALA A 131 8.36 9.88 4.61
N GLY A 132 9.00 8.73 4.57
CA GLY A 132 10.40 8.62 4.22
C GLY A 132 11.33 8.68 5.40
N SER A 133 12.61 8.78 5.05
CA SER A 133 13.70 8.86 6.01
C SER A 133 14.88 9.46 5.28
N THR A 134 15.45 10.50 5.89
CA THR A 134 16.75 11.05 5.49
C THR A 134 17.90 10.13 5.91
N SER A 135 17.63 9.08 6.71
CA SER A 135 18.59 8.05 7.10
C SER A 135 18.47 6.79 6.23
N PRO A 136 19.59 6.24 5.72
CA PRO A 136 19.60 5.09 4.80
C PRO A 136 19.35 3.74 5.47
N LEU A 137 19.28 3.67 6.81
CA LEU A 137 19.14 2.40 7.52
C LEU A 137 17.73 2.17 8.05
N MET A 138 17.03 1.25 7.41
CA MET A 138 15.94 0.51 8.05
C MET A 138 16.06 -0.96 7.69
N CYS A 139 15.96 -1.83 8.70
CA CYS A 139 15.75 -3.24 8.45
C CYS A 139 14.48 -3.43 7.59
N GLY A 140 14.37 -4.48 6.77
CA GLY A 140 13.20 -4.67 5.91
C GLY A 140 11.86 -4.59 6.67
N ASN A 141 11.80 -5.18 7.86
CA ASN A 141 10.64 -5.12 8.76
C ASN A 141 10.36 -3.69 9.25
N CYS A 142 11.41 -2.96 9.61
CA CYS A 142 11.34 -1.57 10.05
C CYS A 142 10.81 -0.67 8.93
N ALA A 143 11.32 -0.85 7.71
CA ALA A 143 10.91 -0.10 6.53
C ALA A 143 9.44 -0.37 6.17
N ALA A 144 8.99 -1.62 6.25
CA ALA A 144 7.60 -1.93 5.98
C ALA A 144 6.65 -1.43 7.07
N SER A 145 7.02 -1.58 8.34
CA SER A 145 6.26 -1.00 9.46
C SER A 145 6.16 0.53 9.32
N ALA A 146 7.26 1.19 8.95
CA ALA A 146 7.26 2.63 8.65
C ALA A 146 6.31 2.96 7.49
N ARG A 147 6.37 2.23 6.37
CA ARG A 147 5.45 2.42 5.23
C ARG A 147 3.98 2.26 5.63
N MET A 148 3.65 1.29 6.47
CA MET A 148 2.27 1.12 6.96
C MET A 148 1.81 2.34 7.75
N ARG A 149 2.67 2.93 8.59
CA ARG A 149 2.36 4.19 9.30
C ARG A 149 2.25 5.39 8.37
N TRP A 150 3.11 5.48 7.35
CA TRP A 150 3.06 6.62 6.42
C TRP A 150 1.78 6.65 5.60
N ARG A 151 1.24 5.47 5.29
CA ARG A 151 0.00 5.32 4.53
C ARG A 151 -1.24 5.77 5.29
N TYR A 152 -1.25 5.85 6.61
CA TYR A 152 -2.44 6.31 7.35
C TYR A 152 -2.01 7.10 8.57
N GLN A 153 -2.12 8.42 8.47
CA GLN A 153 -1.67 9.35 9.49
C GLN A 153 -2.83 10.21 9.93
N GLU A 154 -3.38 9.89 11.10
CA GLU A 154 -4.43 10.68 11.74
C GLU A 154 -3.90 12.06 12.14
N LEU A 155 -4.72 13.08 11.90
CA LEU A 155 -4.41 14.47 12.19
C LEU A 155 -5.37 15.00 13.25
N GLN A 156 -6.61 15.32 12.86
CA GLN A 156 -7.60 15.95 13.73
C GLN A 156 -9.02 15.54 13.32
N VAL A 157 -10.00 15.69 14.21
CA VAL A 157 -11.41 15.51 13.81
C VAL A 157 -11.88 16.74 13.03
N LEU A 158 -12.53 16.51 11.88
CA LEU A 158 -13.09 17.58 11.05
C LEU A 158 -14.53 17.91 11.47
N PRO A 159 -14.95 19.19 11.43
CA PRO A 159 -16.35 19.55 11.58
C PRO A 159 -17.19 19.06 10.40
N LEU A 160 -18.50 18.92 10.62
CA LEU A 160 -19.47 18.62 9.56
C LEU A 160 -19.53 19.77 8.53
N GLY A 161 -19.58 19.43 7.24
CA GLY A 161 -19.66 20.39 6.13
C GLY A 161 -18.36 20.56 5.34
N SER A 162 -18.40 21.44 4.34
CA SER A 162 -17.26 21.69 3.44
C SER A 162 -16.26 22.68 4.05
N GLN A 163 -14.98 22.37 3.95
CA GLN A 163 -13.89 23.23 4.37
C GLN A 163 -12.66 23.06 3.49
N THR A 164 -11.77 24.05 3.49
CA THR A 164 -10.44 23.93 2.88
C THR A 164 -9.45 23.50 3.94
N VAL A 165 -8.74 22.41 3.69
CA VAL A 165 -7.60 21.98 4.51
C VAL A 165 -6.31 22.26 3.75
N SER A 166 -5.49 23.13 4.34
CA SER A 166 -4.21 23.56 3.80
C SER A 166 -3.06 22.86 4.50
N PHE A 167 -2.14 22.32 3.72
CA PHE A 167 -0.93 21.65 4.19
C PHE A 167 0.30 22.41 3.74
N GLN A 168 1.14 22.80 4.69
CA GLN A 168 2.53 23.19 4.40
C GLN A 168 3.33 21.91 4.18
N VAL A 169 3.99 21.81 3.04
CA VAL A 169 4.74 20.62 2.62
C VAL A 169 6.20 20.98 2.47
N VAL A 170 7.07 20.17 3.09
CA VAL A 170 8.52 20.24 2.94
C VAL A 170 9.01 18.92 2.39
N VAL A 171 9.70 18.97 1.25
CA VAL A 171 10.41 17.82 0.69
C VAL A 171 11.90 18.05 0.91
N GLU A 172 12.52 17.16 1.67
CA GLU A 172 13.93 17.25 2.03
C GLU A 172 14.65 15.96 1.68
N ARG A 173 15.88 16.08 1.19
CA ARG A 173 16.77 14.95 0.96
C ARG A 173 17.87 14.91 2.01
N GLY A 174 18.05 13.74 2.61
CA GLY A 174 19.13 13.51 3.57
C GLY A 174 20.51 13.56 2.94
N SER A 175 21.51 13.89 3.75
CA SER A 175 22.91 13.69 3.36
C SER A 175 23.27 12.21 3.45
N ASP A 176 23.84 11.64 2.39
CA ASP A 176 24.29 10.23 2.37
C ASP A 176 25.60 9.97 3.17
N THR A 177 25.84 10.77 4.21
CA THR A 177 27.05 10.72 5.07
C THR A 177 26.85 9.87 6.32
N GLY A 178 25.73 9.14 6.43
CA GLY A 178 25.45 8.29 7.58
C GLY A 178 26.56 7.24 7.80
N PRO A 179 26.88 6.89 9.07
CA PRO A 179 27.99 5.99 9.44
C PRO A 179 27.82 4.54 8.95
N SER A 180 26.81 4.28 8.13
CA SER A 180 26.22 2.97 7.92
C SER A 180 26.07 2.60 6.45
N ARG A 181 26.90 3.17 5.57
CA ARG A 181 27.10 2.54 4.27
C ARG A 181 27.55 1.11 4.51
N LEU A 182 26.66 0.15 4.23
CA LEU A 182 26.90 -1.29 4.36
C LEU A 182 28.18 -1.73 3.63
N ARG A 183 28.64 -0.92 2.67
CA ARG A 183 29.99 -0.96 2.10
C ARG A 183 30.49 0.48 1.96
N ARG A 184 31.61 0.82 2.62
CA ARG A 184 32.25 2.16 2.50
C ARG A 184 32.49 2.57 1.04
N ASP A 185 32.64 1.60 0.15
CA ASP A 185 32.98 1.80 -1.26
C ASP A 185 31.77 1.92 -2.19
N THR A 186 30.53 1.81 -1.69
CA THR A 186 29.35 2.04 -2.53
C THR A 186 29.12 3.55 -2.68
N PRO A 187 29.05 4.07 -3.92
CA PRO A 187 28.73 5.48 -4.14
C PRO A 187 27.33 5.80 -3.59
N PRO A 188 27.06 7.06 -3.21
CA PRO A 188 25.72 7.47 -2.80
C PRO A 188 24.71 7.12 -3.88
N PRO A 189 23.46 6.75 -3.53
CA PRO A 189 22.43 6.61 -4.54
C PRO A 189 22.28 7.94 -5.26
N GLU A 190 22.36 7.90 -6.59
CA GLU A 190 22.20 9.08 -7.44
C GLU A 190 20.87 9.80 -7.13
N GLY A 191 20.93 11.12 -7.14
CA GLY A 191 19.77 11.99 -6.91
C GLY A 191 20.21 13.42 -6.58
N PRO A 192 19.27 14.33 -6.30
CA PRO A 192 19.58 15.74 -6.10
C PRO A 192 20.52 15.97 -4.90
N PRO A 193 21.13 17.17 -4.80
CA PRO A 193 21.90 17.54 -3.61
C PRO A 193 21.08 17.40 -2.32
N ALA A 194 21.76 17.13 -1.21
CA ALA A 194 21.11 17.10 0.10
C ALA A 194 20.56 18.48 0.49
N GLY A 195 19.49 18.48 1.30
CA GLY A 195 18.80 19.67 1.76
C GLY A 195 17.34 19.74 1.28
N VAL A 196 16.74 20.91 1.45
CA VAL A 196 15.36 21.17 1.07
C VAL A 196 15.24 21.23 -0.44
N LEU A 197 14.51 20.27 -1.02
CA LEU A 197 14.21 20.23 -2.46
C LEU A 197 13.01 21.12 -2.81
N TRP A 198 12.03 21.19 -1.91
CA TRP A 198 10.83 21.98 -2.12
C TRP A 198 10.16 22.37 -0.80
N LYS A 199 9.54 23.56 -0.79
CA LYS A 199 8.61 24.03 0.24
C LYS A 199 7.43 24.69 -0.44
N GLY A 200 6.21 24.28 -0.11
CA GLY A 200 5.02 24.93 -0.63
C GLY A 200 3.75 24.43 0.02
N THR A 201 2.61 24.90 -0.46
CA THR A 201 1.29 24.57 0.09
C THR A 201 0.52 23.65 -0.84
N LEU A 202 -0.25 22.72 -0.26
CA LEU A 202 -1.32 21.98 -0.92
C LEU A 202 -2.66 22.25 -0.23
N ASP A 203 -3.66 22.67 -1.00
CA ASP A 203 -5.00 22.97 -0.49
C ASP A 203 -6.02 21.97 -1.04
N PHE A 204 -6.89 21.47 -0.17
CA PHE A 204 -7.92 20.50 -0.54
C PHE A 204 -9.29 20.92 -0.03
N GLN A 205 -10.31 20.80 -0.87
CA GLN A 205 -11.70 20.88 -0.43
C GLN A 205 -12.10 19.54 0.16
N ILE A 206 -12.49 19.54 1.43
CA ILE A 206 -12.88 18.34 2.17
C ILE A 206 -14.24 18.58 2.81
N GLN A 207 -15.13 17.61 2.66
CA GLN A 207 -16.45 17.58 3.26
C GLN A 207 -16.46 16.62 4.44
N GLY A 208 -16.61 17.17 5.66
CA GLY A 208 -16.98 16.37 6.82
C GLY A 208 -18.41 15.86 6.66
N VAL A 209 -18.61 14.55 6.74
CA VAL A 209 -19.90 13.87 6.56
C VAL A 209 -20.33 13.14 7.81
N ALA A 210 -21.64 12.89 7.96
CA ALA A 210 -22.20 12.42 9.23
C ALA A 210 -21.84 10.96 9.55
N THR A 211 -21.65 10.14 8.52
CA THR A 211 -21.49 8.69 8.66
C THR A 211 -20.33 8.17 7.82
N PHE A 212 -19.87 6.97 8.15
CA PHE A 212 -18.86 6.26 7.37
C PHE A 212 -19.33 6.01 5.94
N GLU A 213 -20.57 5.56 5.76
CA GLU A 213 -21.16 5.20 4.48
C GLU A 213 -21.32 6.40 3.54
N GLU A 214 -21.48 7.61 4.09
CA GLU A 214 -21.42 8.83 3.29
C GLU A 214 -20.01 9.16 2.78
N ALA A 215 -18.96 8.73 3.48
CA ALA A 215 -17.57 8.94 3.06
C ALA A 215 -17.08 7.82 2.13
N LEU A 216 -17.49 6.58 2.42
CA LEU A 216 -17.12 5.38 1.69
C LEU A 216 -18.35 4.44 1.67
N PRO A 217 -19.17 4.47 0.61
CA PRO A 217 -20.40 3.69 0.57
C PRO A 217 -20.13 2.18 0.56
N ALA A 218 -21.04 1.44 1.20
CA ALA A 218 -21.08 -0.01 1.16
C ALA A 218 -21.50 -0.52 -0.23
N ALA A 219 -20.98 -1.67 -0.64
CA ALA A 219 -21.40 -2.34 -1.86
C ALA A 219 -21.23 -3.86 -1.77
N HIS A 220 -22.28 -4.58 -2.15
CA HIS A 220 -22.25 -6.00 -2.44
C HIS A 220 -23.24 -6.30 -3.56
N ASP A 221 -22.82 -7.16 -4.47
CA ASP A 221 -23.65 -7.78 -5.49
C ASP A 221 -23.01 -9.13 -5.85
N GLU A 222 -23.69 -9.95 -6.67
CA GLU A 222 -23.18 -11.27 -7.04
C GLU A 222 -21.82 -11.20 -7.75
N VAL A 223 -21.62 -10.20 -8.61
CA VAL A 223 -20.38 -10.01 -9.38
C VAL A 223 -19.23 -9.60 -8.46
N LEU A 224 -19.48 -8.65 -7.55
CA LEU A 224 -18.51 -8.18 -6.58
C LEU A 224 -18.16 -9.29 -5.58
N ASN A 225 -19.14 -10.06 -5.10
CA ASN A 225 -18.89 -11.21 -4.21
C ASN A 225 -18.02 -12.27 -4.88
N ALA A 226 -18.32 -12.63 -6.14
CA ALA A 226 -17.48 -13.56 -6.91
C ALA A 226 -16.07 -13.01 -7.14
N THR A 227 -15.96 -11.70 -7.34
CA THR A 227 -14.69 -11.00 -7.53
C THR A 227 -13.85 -11.00 -6.24
N VAL A 228 -14.46 -10.67 -5.09
CA VAL A 228 -13.82 -10.77 -3.77
C VAL A 228 -13.41 -12.21 -3.49
N ARG A 229 -14.26 -13.20 -3.79
CA ARG A 229 -13.91 -14.62 -3.61
C ARG A 229 -12.65 -15.04 -4.37
N ARG A 230 -12.41 -14.49 -5.57
CA ARG A 230 -11.17 -14.71 -6.34
C ARG A 230 -9.94 -14.04 -5.72
N ALA A 231 -10.13 -12.93 -5.02
CA ALA A 231 -9.07 -12.20 -4.34
C ALA A 231 -8.68 -12.85 -2.99
N ILE A 232 -9.59 -13.61 -2.37
CA ILE A 232 -9.29 -14.33 -1.11
C ILE A 232 -8.67 -15.70 -1.40
N GLY A 233 -7.37 -15.81 -1.14
CA GLY A 233 -6.64 -17.06 -1.07
C GLY A 233 -6.91 -17.76 0.26
N VAL A 234 -7.17 -19.07 0.21
CA VAL A 234 -7.26 -19.93 1.40
C VAL A 234 -6.46 -21.20 1.12
N ALA A 235 -5.57 -21.58 2.03
CA ALA A 235 -4.72 -22.75 1.88
C ALA A 235 -4.44 -23.42 3.22
N ILE A 236 -4.33 -24.75 3.23
CA ILE A 236 -3.83 -25.52 4.37
C ILE A 236 -2.38 -25.93 4.06
N VAL A 237 -1.44 -25.54 4.91
CA VAL A 237 -0.01 -25.81 4.75
C VAL A 237 0.46 -26.79 5.82
N ASN A 238 1.24 -27.79 5.42
CA ASN A 238 1.75 -28.87 6.30
C ASN A 238 0.63 -29.59 7.07
N ASP A 239 -0.56 -29.72 6.48
CA ASP A 239 -1.77 -30.32 7.06
C ASP A 239 -2.22 -29.75 8.42
N ARG A 240 -1.66 -28.62 8.85
CA ARG A 240 -1.84 -28.11 10.21
C ARG A 240 -2.08 -26.63 10.29
N ARG A 241 -1.78 -25.87 9.24
CA ARG A 241 -1.89 -24.41 9.31
C ARG A 241 -2.80 -23.89 8.21
N LEU A 242 -3.92 -23.32 8.61
CA LEU A 242 -4.79 -22.59 7.71
C LEU A 242 -4.22 -21.19 7.49
N TRP A 243 -4.11 -20.79 6.23
CA TRP A 243 -3.75 -19.45 5.81
C TRP A 243 -4.89 -18.85 5.00
N VAL A 244 -5.22 -17.60 5.30
CA VAL A 244 -6.14 -16.79 4.49
C VAL A 244 -5.41 -15.52 4.10
N ASP A 245 -5.32 -15.24 2.81
CA ASP A 245 -4.66 -14.05 2.26
C ASP A 245 -5.59 -13.28 1.32
N GLY A 246 -5.42 -11.96 1.24
CA GLY A 246 -6.06 -11.10 0.26
C GLY A 246 -5.05 -10.68 -0.82
N ASP A 247 -5.35 -10.96 -2.08
CA ASP A 247 -4.53 -10.59 -3.23
C ASP A 247 -5.37 -9.81 -4.27
N VAL A 248 -5.50 -8.50 -4.03
CA VAL A 248 -6.20 -7.58 -4.95
C VAL A 248 -5.43 -7.33 -6.25
N ASP A 249 -4.12 -7.60 -6.28
CA ASP A 249 -3.31 -7.43 -7.49
C ASP A 249 -3.69 -8.47 -8.57
N ARG A 250 -4.20 -9.64 -8.16
CA ARG A 250 -4.77 -10.65 -9.08
C ARG A 250 -6.14 -10.29 -9.61
N VAL A 251 -6.82 -9.31 -9.04
CA VAL A 251 -8.21 -8.98 -9.35
C VAL A 251 -8.34 -7.48 -9.58
N PRO A 252 -7.92 -6.96 -10.75
CA PRO A 252 -7.93 -5.53 -11.06
C PRO A 252 -9.29 -4.85 -10.90
N GLU A 253 -10.39 -5.60 -10.99
CA GLU A 253 -11.75 -5.14 -10.75
C GLU A 253 -11.98 -4.61 -9.32
N LEU A 254 -11.10 -4.96 -8.37
CA LEU A 254 -11.12 -4.47 -6.99
C LEU A 254 -10.23 -3.24 -6.75
N ALA A 255 -9.60 -2.66 -7.77
CA ALA A 255 -8.67 -1.54 -7.60
C ALA A 255 -9.27 -0.32 -6.87
N THR A 256 -10.60 -0.16 -6.92
CA THR A 256 -11.35 0.92 -6.24
C THR A 256 -12.31 0.41 -5.16
N THR A 257 -12.17 -0.84 -4.71
CA THR A 257 -12.98 -1.41 -3.62
C THR A 257 -12.10 -1.66 -2.41
N GLY A 258 -12.42 -1.05 -1.28
CA GLY A 258 -11.76 -1.33 0.00
C GLY A 258 -12.22 -2.66 0.57
N LEU A 259 -11.28 -3.51 0.97
CA LEU A 259 -11.58 -4.74 1.69
C LEU A 259 -11.02 -4.62 3.11
N SER A 260 -11.92 -4.47 4.06
CA SER A 260 -11.62 -4.77 5.46
C SER A 260 -12.51 -5.90 5.89
N LEU A 261 -11.89 -6.96 6.38
CA LEU A 261 -12.49 -8.27 6.49
C LEU A 261 -12.40 -8.73 7.94
N GLU A 262 -13.52 -9.18 8.47
CA GLU A 262 -13.56 -10.02 9.65
C GLU A 262 -13.58 -11.47 9.17
N ILE A 263 -12.65 -12.27 9.66
CA ILE A 263 -12.49 -13.65 9.24
C ILE A 263 -12.65 -14.55 10.46
N GLU A 264 -13.62 -15.44 10.39
CA GLU A 264 -13.92 -16.39 11.46
C GLU A 264 -13.63 -17.82 10.99
N LEU A 265 -12.88 -18.57 11.78
CA LEU A 265 -12.77 -20.01 11.64
C LEU A 265 -13.88 -20.67 12.46
N ARG A 266 -14.73 -21.45 11.80
CA ARG A 266 -15.88 -22.10 12.41
C ARG A 266 -15.81 -23.62 12.33
N GLU A 267 -16.38 -24.26 13.34
CA GLU A 267 -16.70 -25.69 13.38
C GLU A 267 -18.22 -25.83 13.58
N GLY A 268 -18.93 -26.24 12.54
CA GLY A 268 -20.37 -26.20 12.45
C GLY A 268 -20.88 -24.77 12.66
N THR A 269 -21.60 -24.55 13.75
CA THR A 269 -22.12 -23.22 14.15
C THR A 269 -21.23 -22.49 15.14
N THR A 270 -20.17 -23.12 15.65
CA THR A 270 -19.31 -22.56 16.70
C THR A 270 -18.15 -21.78 16.08
N VAL A 271 -18.01 -20.51 16.46
CA VAL A 271 -16.81 -19.72 16.15
C VAL A 271 -15.67 -20.19 17.04
N ARG A 272 -14.58 -20.66 16.43
CA ARG A 272 -13.38 -21.10 17.15
C ARG A 272 -12.43 -19.92 17.33
N GLU A 273 -12.17 -19.18 16.25
CA GLU A 273 -11.25 -18.05 16.24
C GLU A 273 -11.75 -16.94 15.30
N THR A 274 -11.33 -15.71 15.56
CA THR A 274 -11.69 -14.52 14.76
C THR A 274 -10.46 -13.66 14.58
N GLU A 275 -10.20 -13.24 13.34
CA GLU A 275 -9.13 -12.31 12.98
C GLU A 275 -9.66 -11.18 12.09
N SER A 276 -8.89 -10.11 11.99
CA SER A 276 -9.16 -8.99 11.07
C SER A 276 -8.09 -8.90 9.99
N LEU A 277 -8.52 -8.68 8.75
CA LEU A 277 -7.64 -8.53 7.60
C LEU A 277 -8.02 -7.29 6.80
N VAL A 278 -7.10 -6.35 6.66
CA VAL A 278 -7.25 -5.18 5.79
C VAL A 278 -6.40 -5.38 4.54
N VAL A 279 -7.07 -5.46 3.38
CA VAL A 279 -6.41 -5.60 2.08
C VAL A 279 -6.24 -4.20 1.49
N ILE A 280 -5.03 -3.68 1.62
CA ILE A 280 -4.62 -2.36 1.13
C ILE A 280 -4.09 -2.52 -0.30
N ASP A 281 -4.14 -1.47 -1.13
CA ASP A 281 -3.80 -1.48 -2.57
C ASP A 281 -2.41 -2.04 -2.94
N ARG A 282 -1.56 -2.33 -1.95
CA ARG A 282 -0.20 -2.85 -2.09
C ARG A 282 0.17 -3.73 -0.89
N PRO A 283 0.34 -5.04 -1.05
CA PRO A 283 1.00 -5.86 -0.04
C PRO A 283 2.44 -5.36 0.13
N GLY A 284 2.80 -4.95 1.34
CA GLY A 284 4.21 -4.94 1.73
C GLY A 284 4.74 -6.38 1.81
N ALA A 285 6.03 -6.54 2.14
CA ALA A 285 6.58 -7.86 2.48
C ALA A 285 5.92 -8.52 3.72
N PHE A 286 5.01 -7.80 4.39
CA PHE A 286 4.24 -8.28 5.54
C PHE A 286 2.82 -8.53 5.08
N SER A 287 2.54 -9.81 5.00
CA SER A 287 1.26 -10.49 4.85
C SER A 287 0.03 -9.63 5.10
N GLN A 288 -0.73 -9.41 4.03
CA GLN A 288 -2.19 -9.30 4.09
C GLN A 288 -2.77 -10.70 4.28
N SER A 289 -2.30 -11.40 5.31
CA SER A 289 -2.75 -12.75 5.62
C SER A 289 -2.86 -12.96 7.11
N VAL A 290 -3.81 -13.80 7.46
CA VAL A 290 -4.06 -14.32 8.79
C VAL A 290 -3.92 -15.83 8.73
N GLY A 291 -3.71 -16.48 9.87
CA GLY A 291 -3.63 -17.92 9.87
C GLY A 291 -3.73 -18.53 11.25
N TRP A 292 -4.21 -19.76 11.27
CA TRP A 292 -4.53 -20.51 12.48
C TRP A 292 -3.87 -21.88 12.44
N ASP A 293 -3.52 -22.39 13.61
CA ASP A 293 -3.16 -23.79 13.75
C ASP A 293 -4.45 -24.61 13.87
N LEU A 294 -4.66 -25.51 12.92
CA LEU A 294 -5.77 -26.45 12.92
C LEU A 294 -5.50 -27.58 13.93
N PRO A 295 -6.57 -28.16 14.53
CA PRO A 295 -6.44 -29.34 15.37
C PRO A 295 -5.72 -30.47 14.63
N ALA A 296 -4.81 -31.17 15.33
CA ALA A 296 -4.06 -32.28 14.75
C ALA A 296 -4.96 -33.46 14.33
N ASP A 297 -6.15 -33.53 14.91
CA ASP A 297 -7.17 -34.55 14.73
C ASP A 297 -8.37 -34.03 13.92
N LEU A 298 -8.16 -33.05 13.02
CA LEU A 298 -9.17 -32.56 12.07
C LEU A 298 -9.68 -33.72 11.18
N THR A 299 -10.64 -34.46 11.72
CA THR A 299 -11.11 -35.75 11.23
C THR A 299 -12.20 -35.58 10.18
N ASP A 300 -12.97 -34.49 10.27
CA ASP A 300 -13.97 -34.11 9.27
C ASP A 300 -13.84 -32.61 8.88
N PRO A 301 -13.07 -32.29 7.84
CA PRO A 301 -12.96 -30.93 7.30
C PRO A 301 -14.30 -30.37 6.79
N SER A 302 -15.30 -31.21 6.53
CA SER A 302 -16.62 -30.79 6.03
C SER A 302 -17.43 -30.07 7.10
N ASN A 303 -17.13 -30.32 8.38
CA ASN A 303 -17.72 -29.59 9.50
C ASN A 303 -17.00 -28.26 9.77
N TRP A 304 -15.98 -27.89 9.00
CA TRP A 304 -15.23 -26.67 9.21
C TRP A 304 -15.39 -25.70 8.05
N SER A 305 -15.43 -24.40 8.35
CA SER A 305 -15.52 -23.34 7.35
C SER A 305 -14.77 -22.08 7.77
N VAL A 306 -14.33 -21.32 6.77
CA VAL A 306 -13.91 -19.93 6.93
C VAL A 306 -15.08 -19.04 6.54
N HIS A 307 -15.54 -18.22 7.46
CA HIS A 307 -16.51 -17.16 7.18
C HIS A 307 -15.76 -15.85 7.03
N VAL A 308 -15.96 -15.17 5.91
CA VAL A 308 -15.32 -13.89 5.60
C VAL A 308 -16.43 -12.85 5.47
N ARG A 309 -16.37 -11.79 6.27
CA ARG A 309 -17.37 -10.72 6.25
C ARG A 309 -16.72 -9.37 6.03
N GLY A 310 -17.28 -8.60 5.11
CA GLY A 310 -16.89 -7.23 4.86
C GLY A 310 -17.28 -6.31 6.02
N ARG A 311 -16.36 -5.44 6.44
CA ARG A 311 -16.56 -4.46 7.52
C ARG A 311 -16.20 -3.06 7.03
N ALA A 312 -16.91 -2.07 7.54
CA ALA A 312 -16.56 -0.67 7.36
C ALA A 312 -15.26 -0.30 8.10
N ALA A 313 -15.04 -0.91 9.27
CA ALA A 313 -13.85 -0.68 10.10
C ALA A 313 -12.58 -0.79 9.26
N GLU A 314 -11.64 0.16 9.35
CA GLU A 314 -10.39 0.19 8.58
C GLU A 314 -10.49 0.33 7.05
N ALA A 315 -11.66 0.26 6.40
CA ALA A 315 -11.74 0.34 4.93
C ALA A 315 -11.26 1.72 4.38
N LEU A 316 -11.23 2.75 5.21
CA LEU A 316 -10.63 4.06 4.89
C LEU A 316 -9.13 3.97 4.60
N HIS A 317 -8.41 2.97 5.13
CA HIS A 317 -6.98 2.76 4.90
C HIS A 317 -6.65 2.39 3.45
N ALA A 318 -7.65 1.88 2.70
CA ALA A 318 -7.52 1.62 1.27
C ALA A 318 -7.74 2.90 0.47
N TRP A 319 -6.74 3.78 0.35
CA TRP A 319 -6.89 5.13 -0.22
C TRP A 319 -7.46 5.24 -1.62
N ASN A 320 -7.40 4.19 -2.44
CA ASN A 320 -8.02 4.18 -3.77
C ASN A 320 -9.49 3.74 -3.74
N ALA A 321 -9.98 3.26 -2.60
CA ALA A 321 -11.34 2.78 -2.45
C ALA A 321 -12.34 3.91 -2.63
N GLN A 322 -13.30 3.71 -3.51
CA GLN A 322 -14.48 4.56 -3.70
C GLN A 322 -15.72 3.98 -3.00
N ARG A 323 -15.65 2.71 -2.62
CA ARG A 323 -16.64 1.94 -1.88
C ARG A 323 -15.93 0.87 -1.07
N TYR A 324 -16.60 0.26 -0.11
CA TYR A 324 -16.09 -0.93 0.57
C TYR A 324 -17.03 -2.12 0.37
N TRP A 325 -16.47 -3.32 0.42
CA TRP A 325 -17.27 -4.54 0.36
C TRP A 325 -17.90 -4.84 1.72
N ASP A 326 -19.21 -5.02 1.77
CA ASP A 326 -19.99 -5.34 2.98
C ASP A 326 -20.70 -6.71 2.91
N GLY A 327 -20.29 -7.56 1.96
CA GLY A 327 -20.85 -8.90 1.79
C GLY A 327 -20.31 -9.93 2.77
N GLU A 328 -20.74 -11.19 2.59
CA GLU A 328 -20.24 -12.35 3.32
C GLU A 328 -19.92 -13.50 2.35
N LEU A 329 -18.87 -14.26 2.67
CA LEU A 329 -18.48 -15.48 1.98
C LEU A 329 -18.31 -16.61 2.99
N VAL A 330 -18.70 -17.82 2.60
CA VAL A 330 -18.43 -19.04 3.35
C VAL A 330 -17.58 -19.96 2.50
N ILE A 331 -16.44 -20.38 3.03
CA ILE A 331 -15.47 -21.24 2.33
C ILE A 331 -15.34 -22.53 3.15
N PRO A 332 -15.96 -23.64 2.72
CA PRO A 332 -15.80 -24.93 3.39
C PRO A 332 -14.34 -25.39 3.37
N LEU A 333 -13.82 -25.88 4.49
CA LEU A 333 -12.44 -26.38 4.55
C LEU A 333 -12.23 -27.64 3.68
N ALA A 334 -13.30 -28.37 3.37
CA ALA A 334 -13.29 -29.47 2.42
C ALA A 334 -12.87 -29.05 1.00
N ASP A 335 -13.10 -27.78 0.62
CA ASP A 335 -12.78 -27.25 -0.72
C ASP A 335 -11.42 -26.53 -0.76
N VAL A 336 -10.72 -26.45 0.37
CA VAL A 336 -9.46 -25.72 0.49
C VAL A 336 -8.26 -26.57 0.05
N PRO A 337 -7.40 -26.07 -0.87
CA PRO A 337 -6.19 -26.77 -1.27
C PRO A 337 -5.24 -27.07 -0.10
N ARG A 338 -4.61 -28.24 -0.14
CA ARG A 338 -3.58 -28.68 0.82
C ARG A 338 -2.20 -28.68 0.16
N HIS A 339 -1.21 -28.11 0.84
CA HIS A 339 0.15 -27.92 0.34
C HIS A 339 1.22 -28.46 1.29
#